data_AF-E4YZ34-F1
#
_entry.id   AF-E4YZ34-F1
#
_cell.length_a   1.000
_cell.length_b   1.000
_cell.length_c   1.000
_cell.angle_alpha   90.00
_cell.angle_beta   90.00
_cell.angle_gamma   90.00
#
_symmetry.space_group_name_H-M   'P 1'
#
loop_
_entity.id
_entity.type
_entity.pdbx_description
1 polymer ?
#
loop_
_entity_poly.entity_id
_entity_poly.type
_entity_poly.pdbx_seq_one_letter_code
_entity_poly.pdbx_strand_id
1 'polypeptide(L)'
;SYKDRLAKTRNAMKDQEQDFSSEADAFSTSSGSIYSELQVKPEDEYTKALSNGSLSSSEFEFNRQQGNMTTLKVPGTVSELYTETGEDEELNFDPLDEITFNAGFGMKTSLRSVIDAGLLSAVEAEELITGQITHAEVERDLYRWLFAGSSAIAGVYNAKDDEVLTVSEAVEVGLLLRGTGLELLEAQAATGGIIDPRTSKMYNAIEALDEGLILDYQLDTVRRAERACRGFVTVDENGNGQRLSLFAAMKRGLVVESRGLRLLEAQIATGGLIDPQAGHRVPISAAYQRGLFDQRMNGILEDPSDDTKGFFDPNTDENLSYLELLSRCVHDPETDLKFLILMENGAAMRRKRRANRN
;
A
#
# COMPACT_ATOMS: atom_id res chain seq x y z
N SER A 1 -33.54 -16.06 15.48
CA SER A 1 -33.49 -14.63 15.85
C SER A 1 -32.22 -14.01 15.29
N TYR A 2 -32.18 -12.69 15.05
CA TYR A 2 -30.96 -11.94 14.71
C TYR A 2 -29.84 -12.19 15.75
N LYS A 3 -30.20 -12.25 17.04
CA LYS A 3 -29.30 -12.65 18.14
C LYS A 3 -28.68 -14.05 17.94
N ASP A 4 -29.40 -15.00 17.34
CA ASP A 4 -28.87 -16.36 17.07
C ASP A 4 -27.89 -16.38 15.89
N ARG A 5 -28.04 -15.46 14.93
CA ARG A 5 -27.14 -15.36 13.77
C ARG A 5 -25.81 -14.73 14.17
N LEU A 6 -25.84 -13.64 14.95
CA LEU A 6 -24.64 -13.03 15.54
C LEU A 6 -23.87 -14.01 16.44
N ALA A 7 -24.59 -14.82 17.25
CA ALA A 7 -23.97 -15.85 18.07
C ALA A 7 -23.28 -16.95 17.23
N LYS A 8 -23.84 -17.30 16.07
CA LYS A 8 -23.21 -18.25 15.14
C LYS A 8 -21.94 -17.69 14.50
N THR A 9 -21.96 -16.44 14.03
CA THR A 9 -20.77 -15.78 13.47
C THR A 9 -19.66 -15.67 14.51
N ARG A 10 -20.02 -15.32 15.76
CA ARG A 10 -19.09 -15.27 16.90
C ARG A 10 -18.46 -16.62 17.23
N ASN A 11 -19.22 -17.71 17.16
CA ASN A 11 -18.68 -19.05 17.42
C ASN A 11 -17.77 -19.51 16.27
N ALA A 12 -18.14 -19.24 15.02
CA ALA A 12 -17.29 -19.53 13.85
C ALA A 12 -15.94 -18.79 13.91
N MET A 13 -15.92 -17.54 14.39
CA MET A 13 -14.68 -16.76 14.59
C MET A 13 -13.78 -17.35 15.69
N LYS A 14 -14.35 -17.93 16.75
CA LYS A 14 -13.57 -18.57 17.83
C LYS A 14 -12.97 -19.90 17.42
N ASP A 15 -13.65 -20.66 16.57
CA ASP A 15 -13.18 -21.96 16.10
C ASP A 15 -12.04 -21.77 15.07
N GLN A 16 -12.05 -20.69 14.28
CA GLN A 16 -10.98 -20.38 13.33
C GLN A 16 -9.66 -19.92 13.98
N GLU A 17 -9.67 -19.28 15.16
CA GLU A 17 -8.44 -18.93 15.88
C GLU A 17 -7.60 -20.16 16.29
N GLN A 18 -8.15 -21.38 16.24
CA GLN A 18 -7.44 -22.62 16.58
C GLN A 18 -6.83 -23.37 15.37
N ASP A 19 -7.23 -23.07 14.13
CA ASP A 19 -6.83 -23.87 12.95
C ASP A 19 -5.76 -23.22 12.04
N PHE A 20 -5.34 -21.98 12.31
CA PHE A 20 -4.42 -21.21 11.43
C PHE A 20 -2.95 -21.66 11.38
N SER A 21 -2.61 -22.88 11.83
CA SER A 21 -1.23 -23.38 11.73
C SER A 21 -0.91 -24.19 10.47
N SER A 22 -1.86 -24.45 9.54
CA SER A 22 -1.62 -25.47 8.50
C SER A 22 -2.09 -25.23 7.06
N GLU A 23 -2.77 -24.13 6.68
CA GLU A 23 -3.34 -24.01 5.32
C GLU A 23 -2.99 -22.71 4.58
N ALA A 24 -1.70 -22.49 4.32
CA ALA A 24 -1.21 -21.38 3.46
C ALA A 24 -0.81 -21.79 2.03
N ASP A 25 -0.97 -23.06 1.63
CA ASP A 25 -0.28 -23.61 0.45
C ASP A 25 -1.16 -23.93 -0.79
N ALA A 26 -2.40 -23.46 -0.88
CA ALA A 26 -3.25 -23.85 -2.01
C ALA A 26 -4.22 -22.77 -2.47
N PHE A 27 -3.80 -21.83 -3.32
CA PHE A 27 -4.74 -21.18 -4.25
C PHE A 27 -4.03 -20.46 -5.42
N SER A 28 -3.60 -21.23 -6.42
CA SER A 28 -3.12 -20.72 -7.70
C SER A 28 -3.97 -21.27 -8.85
N THR A 29 -5.13 -20.67 -9.15
CA THR A 29 -5.71 -20.66 -10.52
C THR A 29 -7.01 -19.87 -10.60
N SER A 30 -7.00 -18.74 -11.33
CA SER A 30 -7.99 -18.39 -12.37
C SER A 30 -7.78 -16.93 -12.78
N SER A 31 -7.06 -16.73 -13.88
CA SER A 31 -6.74 -15.43 -14.44
C SER A 31 -7.80 -15.04 -15.47
N GLY A 32 -8.64 -14.06 -15.14
CA GLY A 32 -9.52 -13.33 -16.06
C GLY A 32 -9.27 -11.83 -15.92
N SER A 33 -8.98 -11.16 -17.04
CA SER A 33 -8.59 -9.74 -17.18
C SER A 33 -9.21 -8.73 -16.18
N ILE A 34 -8.47 -8.40 -15.12
CA ILE A 34 -8.84 -7.40 -14.07
C ILE A 34 -8.39 -5.97 -14.44
N TYR A 35 -7.68 -5.79 -15.57
CA TYR A 35 -7.12 -4.49 -15.96
C TYR A 35 -8.15 -3.40 -16.31
N SER A 36 -9.44 -3.74 -16.47
CA SER A 36 -10.51 -2.77 -16.75
C SER A 36 -11.22 -2.22 -15.49
N GLU A 37 -11.05 -2.83 -14.32
CA GLU A 37 -11.67 -2.37 -13.06
C GLU A 37 -10.78 -1.42 -12.25
N LEU A 38 -9.48 -1.38 -12.58
CA LEU A 38 -8.51 -0.48 -11.96
C LEU A 38 -8.35 0.86 -12.69
N GLN A 39 -9.02 1.05 -13.84
CA GLN A 39 -9.12 2.35 -14.50
C GLN A 39 -10.45 3.01 -14.13
N VAL A 40 -10.37 4.17 -13.47
CA VAL A 40 -11.48 5.11 -13.28
C VAL A 40 -12.15 5.33 -14.64
N LYS A 41 -13.45 5.02 -14.75
CA LYS A 41 -14.17 5.22 -16.00
C LYS A 41 -14.36 6.74 -16.22
N PRO A 42 -14.20 7.26 -17.45
CA PRO A 42 -14.36 8.70 -17.75
C PRO A 42 -15.77 9.28 -17.50
N GLU A 43 -16.70 8.50 -16.95
CA GLU A 43 -18.11 8.86 -16.77
C GLU A 43 -18.60 8.83 -15.32
N ASP A 44 -17.73 8.51 -14.35
CA ASP A 44 -18.10 8.54 -12.93
C ASP A 44 -18.48 9.97 -12.52
N GLU A 45 -19.61 10.15 -11.82
CA GLU A 45 -20.17 11.48 -11.45
C GLU A 45 -19.15 12.40 -10.75
N TYR A 46 -18.18 11.82 -10.04
CA TYR A 46 -17.06 12.52 -9.42
C TYR A 46 -16.08 13.15 -10.43
N THR A 47 -15.85 12.52 -11.58
CA THR A 47 -15.01 13.08 -12.66
C THR A 47 -15.72 14.22 -13.41
N LYS A 48 -17.05 14.18 -13.55
CA LYS A 48 -17.87 15.30 -14.05
C LYS A 48 -17.84 16.52 -13.14
N ALA A 49 -17.74 16.32 -11.83
CA ALA A 49 -17.60 17.40 -10.86
C ALA A 49 -16.22 18.07 -10.92
N LEU A 50 -15.18 17.34 -11.33
CA LEU A 50 -13.82 17.87 -11.54
C LEU A 50 -13.65 18.57 -12.90
N SER A 51 -14.36 18.14 -13.94
CA SER A 51 -14.29 18.77 -15.28
C SER A 51 -15.04 20.10 -15.37
N ASN A 52 -16.09 20.27 -14.55
CA ASN A 52 -16.87 21.50 -14.49
C ASN A 52 -16.32 22.34 -13.33
N GLY A 53 -15.33 23.20 -13.61
CA GLY A 53 -14.59 24.03 -12.66
C GLY A 53 -15.45 24.99 -11.80
N SER A 54 -16.23 24.43 -10.89
CA SER A 54 -17.12 25.15 -9.97
C SER A 54 -17.15 24.45 -8.63
N LEU A 55 -16.02 24.49 -7.93
CA LEU A 55 -15.97 24.50 -6.47
C LEU A 55 -15.07 25.67 -6.09
N SER A 56 -15.69 26.81 -5.78
CA SER A 56 -14.96 28.04 -5.45
C SER A 56 -14.37 27.93 -4.04
N SER A 57 -13.19 28.53 -3.85
CA SER A 57 -12.37 28.51 -2.63
C SER A 57 -13.11 28.89 -1.33
N SER A 58 -14.31 29.48 -1.43
CA SER A 58 -15.14 29.86 -0.28
C SER A 58 -15.81 28.69 0.46
N GLU A 59 -16.04 27.53 -0.17
CA GLU A 59 -16.65 26.38 0.52
C GLU A 59 -15.62 25.58 1.34
N PHE A 60 -14.34 25.64 0.98
CA PHE A 60 -13.25 25.03 1.75
C PHE A 60 -12.92 25.81 3.03
N GLU A 61 -13.08 27.13 3.04
CA GLU A 61 -12.82 27.95 4.23
C GLU A 61 -13.91 27.83 5.30
N PHE A 62 -15.16 27.56 4.90
CA PHE A 62 -16.26 27.40 5.86
C PHE A 62 -16.11 26.14 6.74
N ASN A 63 -15.54 25.05 6.20
CA ASN A 63 -15.33 23.79 6.93
C ASN A 63 -14.10 23.78 7.85
N ARG A 64 -13.28 24.85 7.84
CA ARG A 64 -12.08 24.94 8.68
C ARG A 64 -12.34 25.57 10.06
N GLN A 65 -13.46 26.31 10.21
CA GLN A 65 -13.75 27.07 11.44
C GLN A 65 -14.71 26.38 12.41
N GLN A 66 -15.23 25.18 12.11
CA GLN A 66 -15.93 24.36 13.10
C GLN A 66 -15.11 23.11 13.37
N GLY A 67 -14.50 23.06 14.56
CA GLY A 67 -13.89 21.85 15.12
C GLY A 67 -14.94 20.81 15.47
N ASN A 68 -15.57 20.22 14.45
CA ASN A 68 -16.35 19.01 14.51
C ASN A 68 -16.11 18.28 13.18
N MET A 69 -15.34 17.18 13.25
CA MET A 69 -15.33 16.14 12.21
C MET A 69 -16.78 15.71 12.01
N THR A 70 -17.44 16.29 11.02
CA THR A 70 -18.74 15.80 10.56
C THR A 70 -18.38 14.79 9.49
N THR A 71 -18.45 13.51 9.87
CA THR A 71 -18.40 12.38 8.95
C THR A 71 -19.27 12.72 7.75
N LEU A 72 -18.71 12.71 6.54
CA LEU A 72 -19.50 12.86 5.33
C LEU A 72 -20.59 11.79 5.38
N LYS A 73 -21.86 12.20 5.52
CA LYS A 73 -23.00 11.29 5.42
C LYS A 73 -23.11 10.82 3.98
N VAL A 74 -22.45 9.72 3.66
CA VAL A 74 -22.80 8.91 2.49
C VAL A 74 -24.20 8.36 2.78
N PRO A 75 -25.22 8.64 1.96
CA PRO A 75 -26.54 8.06 2.18
C PRO A 75 -26.42 6.53 2.16
N GLY A 76 -26.73 5.87 3.28
CA GLY A 76 -26.65 4.41 3.40
C GLY A 76 -25.46 3.86 4.19
N THR A 77 -24.77 4.65 5.02
CA THR A 77 -23.80 4.09 5.98
C THR A 77 -24.49 3.08 6.90
N VAL A 78 -23.92 1.87 6.98
CA VAL A 78 -24.38 0.73 7.81
C VAL A 78 -24.62 1.11 9.28
N SER A 79 -23.91 2.13 9.78
CA SER A 79 -24.12 2.71 11.11
C SER A 79 -25.57 3.19 11.34
N GLU A 80 -26.22 3.78 10.34
CA GLU A 80 -27.61 4.24 10.44
C GLU A 80 -28.62 3.06 10.47
N LEU A 81 -28.26 1.89 9.92
CA LEU A 81 -29.11 0.68 9.96
C LEU A 81 -29.12 0.01 11.34
N TYR A 82 -28.10 0.25 12.17
CA TYR A 82 -27.99 -0.36 13.50
C TYR A 82 -28.46 0.54 14.64
N THR A 83 -28.73 1.82 14.38
CA THR A 83 -29.19 2.77 15.42
C THR A 83 -30.68 2.67 15.78
N GLU A 84 -31.49 1.84 15.12
CA GLU A 84 -32.96 1.82 15.32
C GLU A 84 -33.53 0.69 16.19
N THR A 85 -32.74 -0.23 16.74
CA THR A 85 -33.27 -1.26 17.65
C THR A 85 -33.02 -0.88 19.11
N GLY A 86 -34.07 -0.34 19.73
CA GLY A 86 -34.03 0.24 21.08
C GLY A 86 -33.76 -0.72 22.24
N GLU A 87 -33.48 -0.07 23.37
CA GLU A 87 -33.71 -0.47 24.76
C GLU A 87 -33.42 -1.93 25.11
N ASP A 88 -32.13 -2.27 25.26
CA ASP A 88 -31.65 -3.29 26.21
C ASP A 88 -30.24 -2.85 26.67
N GLU A 89 -30.09 -2.48 27.95
CA GLU A 89 -28.77 -2.33 28.58
C GLU A 89 -28.04 -3.69 28.56
N GLU A 90 -26.72 -3.66 28.35
CA GLU A 90 -25.78 -4.81 28.36
C GLU A 90 -25.60 -5.63 27.06
N LEU A 91 -25.13 -4.97 25.99
CA LEU A 91 -23.97 -5.43 25.19
C LEU A 91 -23.62 -4.29 24.22
N ASN A 92 -22.56 -3.53 24.54
CA ASN A 92 -22.02 -2.47 23.70
C ASN A 92 -21.24 -3.08 22.51
N PHE A 93 -21.93 -3.92 21.72
CA PHE A 93 -21.38 -4.66 20.60
C PHE A 93 -21.67 -3.90 19.31
N ASP A 94 -20.65 -3.22 18.78
CA ASP A 94 -20.71 -2.63 17.45
C ASP A 94 -20.03 -3.59 16.46
N PRO A 95 -20.78 -4.31 15.61
CA PRO A 95 -20.20 -5.27 14.68
C PRO A 95 -19.18 -4.62 13.73
N LEU A 96 -19.30 -3.32 13.47
CA LEU A 96 -18.39 -2.60 12.58
C LEU A 96 -16.99 -2.43 13.20
N ASP A 97 -16.89 -2.34 14.53
CA ASP A 97 -15.59 -2.23 15.23
C ASP A 97 -15.06 -3.58 15.70
N GLU A 98 -15.95 -4.51 16.07
CA GLU A 98 -15.53 -5.82 16.60
C GLU A 98 -15.12 -6.83 15.52
N ILE A 99 -15.74 -6.78 14.33
CA ILE A 99 -15.30 -7.61 13.21
C ILE A 99 -13.99 -7.02 12.70
N THR A 100 -12.92 -7.82 12.81
CA THR A 100 -11.58 -7.42 12.39
C THR A 100 -11.01 -8.40 11.38
N PHE A 101 -10.15 -7.88 10.53
CA PHE A 101 -9.37 -8.62 9.55
C PHE A 101 -7.90 -8.53 9.90
N ASN A 102 -7.16 -9.59 9.63
CA ASN A 102 -5.71 -9.46 9.64
C ASN A 102 -5.30 -8.52 8.50
N ALA A 103 -4.29 -7.69 8.75
CA ALA A 103 -3.76 -6.77 7.77
C ALA A 103 -2.23 -6.83 7.79
N GLY A 104 -1.62 -6.17 6.81
CA GLY A 104 -0.18 -6.10 6.65
C GLY A 104 0.53 -5.62 7.92
N PHE A 105 1.83 -5.92 7.99
CA PHE A 105 2.71 -5.44 9.05
C PHE A 105 2.37 -5.93 10.48
N GLY A 106 1.57 -7.00 10.59
CA GLY A 106 1.14 -7.58 11.87
C GLY A 106 0.06 -6.76 12.56
N MET A 107 -0.73 -6.00 11.80
CA MET A 107 -1.82 -5.18 12.30
C MET A 107 -3.18 -5.87 12.06
N LYS A 108 -4.20 -5.39 12.75
CA LYS A 108 -5.61 -5.74 12.48
C LYS A 108 -6.34 -4.48 12.05
N THR A 109 -7.26 -4.61 11.11
CA THR A 109 -8.18 -3.54 10.70
C THR A 109 -9.62 -3.91 11.02
N SER A 110 -10.45 -2.94 11.35
CA SER A 110 -11.88 -3.16 11.60
C SER A 110 -12.69 -3.12 10.30
N LEU A 111 -13.85 -3.76 10.31
CA LEU A 111 -14.83 -3.69 9.23
C LEU A 111 -15.22 -2.25 8.91
N ARG A 112 -15.37 -1.40 9.94
CA ARG A 112 -15.57 0.05 9.79
C ARG A 112 -14.50 0.68 8.93
N SER A 113 -13.22 0.45 9.25
CA SER A 113 -12.10 1.06 8.53
C SER A 113 -12.05 0.63 7.06
N VAL A 114 -12.42 -0.62 6.77
CA VAL A 114 -12.53 -1.16 5.41
C VAL A 114 -13.66 -0.48 4.63
N ILE A 115 -14.83 -0.32 5.24
CA ILE A 115 -15.99 0.37 4.64
C ILE A 115 -15.69 1.86 4.44
N ASP A 116 -15.13 2.53 5.43
CA ASP A 116 -14.74 3.94 5.37
C ASP A 116 -13.64 4.20 4.32
N ALA A 117 -12.88 3.15 3.95
CA ALA A 117 -11.94 3.22 2.84
C ALA A 117 -12.59 2.96 1.46
N GLY A 118 -13.88 2.61 1.44
CA GLY A 118 -14.60 2.23 0.23
C GLY A 118 -14.16 0.88 -0.35
N LEU A 119 -13.55 0.02 0.45
CA LEU A 119 -13.05 -1.28 0.02
C LEU A 119 -14.11 -2.38 0.05
N LEU A 120 -15.14 -2.19 0.88
CA LEU A 120 -16.27 -3.09 1.00
C LEU A 120 -17.55 -2.24 1.00
N SER A 121 -18.54 -2.64 0.22
CA SER A 121 -19.83 -1.95 0.17
C SER A 121 -20.64 -2.16 1.45
N ALA A 122 -21.61 -1.28 1.69
CA ALA A 122 -22.54 -1.42 2.81
C ALA A 122 -23.34 -2.74 2.75
N VAL A 123 -23.65 -3.22 1.54
CA VAL A 123 -24.39 -4.46 1.31
C VAL A 123 -23.54 -5.67 1.67
N GLU A 124 -22.31 -5.75 1.17
CA GLU A 124 -21.39 -6.85 1.49
C GLU A 124 -21.06 -6.88 2.99
N ALA A 125 -20.95 -5.72 3.64
CA ALA A 125 -20.78 -5.65 5.09
C ALA A 125 -21.98 -6.23 5.84
N GLU A 126 -23.21 -5.93 5.42
CA GLU A 126 -24.42 -6.52 6.01
C GLU A 126 -24.50 -8.03 5.74
N GLU A 127 -24.15 -8.48 4.54
CA GLU A 127 -24.06 -9.90 4.19
C GLU A 127 -23.05 -10.62 5.08
N LEU A 128 -21.90 -10.02 5.38
CA LEU A 128 -20.90 -10.57 6.28
C LEU A 128 -21.42 -10.66 7.72
N ILE A 129 -22.04 -9.59 8.23
CA ILE A 129 -22.59 -9.52 9.59
C ILE A 129 -23.72 -10.55 9.76
N THR A 130 -24.55 -10.72 8.73
CA THR A 130 -25.67 -11.66 8.73
C THR A 130 -25.25 -13.11 8.42
N GLY A 131 -24.00 -13.32 8.01
CA GLY A 131 -23.39 -14.62 7.73
C GLY A 131 -23.76 -15.23 6.37
N GLN A 132 -24.14 -14.39 5.41
CA GLN A 132 -24.42 -14.78 4.02
C GLN A 132 -23.13 -14.98 3.22
N ILE A 133 -22.15 -14.10 3.45
CA ILE A 133 -20.77 -14.28 2.99
C ILE A 133 -19.88 -14.57 4.21
N THR A 134 -18.80 -15.29 3.96
CA THR A 134 -17.86 -15.69 5.00
C THR A 134 -16.72 -14.69 5.16
N HIS A 135 -16.11 -14.68 6.34
CA HIS A 135 -14.95 -13.85 6.63
C HIS A 135 -13.77 -14.15 5.68
N ALA A 136 -13.56 -15.43 5.36
CA ALA A 136 -12.52 -15.86 4.41
C ALA A 136 -12.76 -15.40 2.97
N GLU A 137 -14.02 -15.35 2.51
CA GLU A 137 -14.36 -14.80 1.19
C GLU A 137 -14.02 -13.31 1.11
N VAL A 138 -14.41 -12.55 2.15
CA VAL A 138 -14.09 -11.12 2.23
C VAL A 138 -12.58 -10.89 2.32
N GLU A 139 -11.85 -11.64 3.13
CA GLU A 139 -10.38 -11.53 3.22
C GLU A 139 -9.69 -11.85 1.89
N ARG A 140 -10.17 -12.87 1.16
CA ARG A 140 -9.65 -13.22 -0.16
C ARG A 140 -9.82 -12.06 -1.14
N ASP A 141 -11.01 -11.47 -1.18
CA ASP A 141 -11.31 -10.39 -2.12
C ASP A 141 -10.59 -9.10 -1.74
N LEU A 142 -10.34 -8.87 -0.44
CA LEU A 142 -9.59 -7.74 0.09
C LEU A 142 -8.07 -7.97 0.18
N TYR A 143 -7.56 -9.15 -0.19
CA TYR A 143 -6.17 -9.55 0.08
C TYR A 143 -5.13 -8.54 -0.40
N ARG A 144 -5.33 -7.97 -1.59
CA ARG A 144 -4.41 -6.96 -2.16
C ARG A 144 -4.43 -5.65 -1.37
N TRP A 145 -5.55 -5.28 -0.78
CA TRP A 145 -5.65 -4.07 0.04
C TRP A 145 -5.08 -4.30 1.44
N LEU A 146 -5.34 -5.48 2.01
CA LEU A 146 -4.94 -5.82 3.37
C LEU A 146 -3.45 -6.17 3.48
N PHE A 147 -2.88 -6.95 2.55
CA PHE A 147 -1.56 -7.55 2.73
C PHE A 147 -0.53 -7.19 1.66
N ALA A 148 -0.86 -7.36 0.38
CA ALA A 148 0.17 -7.51 -0.65
C ALA A 148 0.31 -6.31 -1.60
N GLY A 149 -0.75 -5.53 -1.81
CA GLY A 149 -0.80 -4.61 -2.95
C GLY A 149 -0.57 -5.35 -4.27
N SER A 150 0.02 -4.64 -5.23
CA SER A 150 0.67 -5.22 -6.40
C SER A 150 2.17 -5.35 -6.16
N SER A 151 2.79 -6.38 -6.74
CA SER A 151 4.22 -6.63 -6.55
C SER A 151 5.07 -5.41 -6.94
N ALA A 152 5.93 -5.01 -6.01
CA ALA A 152 7.02 -4.06 -6.24
C ALA A 152 8.11 -4.72 -7.11
N ILE A 153 9.12 -3.95 -7.49
CA ILE A 153 10.33 -4.51 -8.14
C ILE A 153 11.05 -5.39 -7.11
N ALA A 154 10.88 -6.70 -7.23
CA ALA A 154 11.35 -7.71 -6.28
C ALA A 154 12.87 -7.94 -6.36
N GLY A 155 13.46 -7.70 -7.52
CA GLY A 155 14.88 -7.91 -7.74
C GLY A 155 15.30 -7.56 -9.16
N VAL A 156 16.42 -8.14 -9.58
CA VAL A 156 17.02 -7.92 -10.89
C VAL A 156 17.06 -9.24 -11.64
N TYR A 157 16.62 -9.23 -12.89
CA TYR A 157 16.85 -10.33 -13.81
C TYR A 157 18.07 -10.01 -14.69
N ASN A 158 19.13 -10.77 -14.52
CA ASN A 158 20.35 -10.65 -15.31
C ASN A 158 20.18 -11.46 -16.60
N ALA A 159 19.86 -10.77 -17.70
CA ALA A 159 19.60 -11.41 -18.98
C ALA A 159 20.83 -12.10 -19.59
N LYS A 160 22.04 -11.78 -19.11
CA LYS A 160 23.27 -12.40 -19.62
C LYS A 160 23.45 -13.83 -19.10
N ASP A 161 23.23 -14.01 -17.81
CA ASP A 161 23.49 -15.27 -17.11
C ASP A 161 22.19 -16.04 -16.78
N ASP A 162 21.04 -15.51 -17.22
CA ASP A 162 19.70 -16.07 -17.03
C ASP A 162 19.39 -16.35 -15.55
N GLU A 163 19.70 -15.37 -14.69
CA GLU A 163 19.59 -15.49 -13.25
C GLU A 163 18.76 -14.36 -12.64
N VAL A 164 18.03 -14.69 -11.57
CA VAL A 164 17.34 -13.71 -10.72
C VAL A 164 18.18 -13.46 -9.48
N LEU A 165 18.46 -12.18 -9.24
CA LEU A 165 19.24 -11.69 -8.11
C LEU A 165 18.39 -10.81 -7.20
N THR A 166 18.70 -10.82 -5.92
CA THR A 166 18.23 -9.76 -5.02
C THR A 166 18.81 -8.41 -5.46
N VAL A 167 18.19 -7.31 -5.03
CA VAL A 167 18.72 -5.97 -5.32
C VAL A 167 20.15 -5.81 -4.77
N SER A 168 20.42 -6.39 -3.61
CA SER A 168 21.72 -6.33 -2.93
C SER A 168 22.78 -7.15 -3.66
N GLU A 169 22.46 -8.38 -4.05
CA GLU A 169 23.35 -9.22 -4.87
C GLU A 169 23.70 -8.53 -6.18
N ALA A 170 22.71 -7.92 -6.86
CA ALA A 170 22.94 -7.15 -8.08
C ALA A 170 23.88 -5.95 -7.87
N VAL A 171 23.89 -5.34 -6.68
CA VAL A 171 24.86 -4.30 -6.31
C VAL A 171 26.25 -4.89 -6.08
N GLU A 172 26.36 -6.04 -5.40
CA GLU A 172 27.64 -6.69 -5.11
C GLU A 172 28.36 -7.16 -6.38
N VAL A 173 27.64 -7.75 -7.33
CA VAL A 173 28.20 -8.15 -8.63
C VAL A 173 28.39 -6.97 -9.59
N GLY A 174 27.97 -5.76 -9.19
CA GLY A 174 28.19 -4.51 -9.90
C GLY A 174 27.28 -4.31 -11.12
N LEU A 175 26.14 -4.98 -11.17
CA LEU A 175 25.07 -4.76 -12.15
C LEU A 175 24.28 -3.47 -11.82
N LEU A 176 24.06 -3.21 -10.52
CA LEU A 176 23.46 -1.98 -10.01
C LEU A 176 24.49 -1.08 -9.32
N LEU A 177 24.29 0.23 -9.45
CA LEU A 177 25.00 1.19 -8.61
C LEU A 177 24.42 1.17 -7.20
N ARG A 178 25.25 1.42 -6.19
CA ARG A 178 24.82 1.49 -4.77
C ARG A 178 23.64 2.43 -4.56
N GLY A 179 23.62 3.59 -5.23
CA GLY A 179 22.52 4.55 -5.18
C GLY A 179 21.21 3.93 -5.65
N THR A 180 21.16 3.47 -6.91
CA THR A 180 19.98 2.81 -7.50
C THR A 180 19.50 1.62 -6.69
N GLY A 181 20.42 0.79 -6.16
CA GLY A 181 20.05 -0.33 -5.29
C GLY A 181 19.37 0.13 -4.00
N LEU A 182 19.85 1.20 -3.37
CA LEU A 182 19.17 1.77 -2.19
C LEU A 182 17.76 2.27 -2.54
N GLU A 183 17.58 2.94 -3.67
CA GLU A 183 16.26 3.45 -4.08
C GLU A 183 15.24 2.34 -4.27
N LEU A 184 15.64 1.22 -4.88
CA LEU A 184 14.79 0.05 -5.05
C LEU A 184 14.48 -0.63 -3.71
N LEU A 185 15.46 -0.80 -2.81
CA LEU A 185 15.24 -1.37 -1.48
C LEU A 185 14.34 -0.49 -0.61
N GLU A 186 14.45 0.84 -0.73
CA GLU A 186 13.54 1.78 -0.07
C GLU A 186 12.11 1.63 -0.59
N ALA A 187 11.92 1.45 -1.89
CA ALA A 187 10.61 1.22 -2.48
C ALA A 187 9.98 -0.10 -1.98
N GLN A 188 10.76 -1.19 -1.91
CA GLN A 188 10.32 -2.46 -1.33
C GLN A 188 9.87 -2.27 0.15
N ALA A 189 10.74 -1.67 0.96
CA ALA A 189 10.45 -1.42 2.37
C ALA A 189 9.21 -0.51 2.58
N ALA A 190 9.03 0.49 1.72
CA ALA A 190 7.89 1.41 1.77
C ALA A 190 6.60 0.86 1.16
N THR A 191 6.61 -0.35 0.61
CA THR A 191 5.43 -1.01 0.03
C THR A 191 5.03 -2.31 0.76
N GLY A 192 5.85 -2.80 1.69
CA GLY A 192 5.55 -4.01 2.45
C GLY A 192 6.73 -4.52 3.28
N GLY A 193 7.92 -4.51 2.68
CA GLY A 193 9.10 -5.14 3.26
C GLY A 193 10.08 -5.51 2.15
N ILE A 194 11.26 -6.02 2.52
CA ILE A 194 12.24 -6.49 1.56
C ILE A 194 11.77 -7.83 1.00
N ILE A 195 11.73 -7.95 -0.32
CA ILE A 195 11.24 -9.14 -1.01
C ILE A 195 12.41 -10.10 -1.24
N ASP A 196 12.26 -11.34 -0.82
CA ASP A 196 13.11 -12.44 -1.28
C ASP A 196 12.54 -12.98 -2.60
N PRO A 197 13.23 -12.81 -3.74
CA PRO A 197 12.74 -13.26 -5.02
C PRO A 197 12.69 -14.79 -5.15
N ARG A 198 13.33 -15.55 -4.25
CA ARG A 198 13.39 -17.02 -4.28
C ARG A 198 12.24 -17.68 -3.55
N THR A 199 11.75 -17.05 -2.49
CA THR A 199 10.67 -17.57 -1.65
C THR A 199 9.38 -16.76 -1.78
N SER A 200 9.42 -15.62 -2.47
CA SER A 200 8.33 -14.64 -2.58
C SER A 200 7.87 -14.06 -1.23
N LYS A 201 8.66 -14.27 -0.17
CA LYS A 201 8.37 -13.75 1.17
C LYS A 201 8.88 -12.33 1.32
N MET A 202 8.21 -11.57 2.18
CA MET A 202 8.63 -10.24 2.60
C MET A 202 9.16 -10.27 4.01
N TYR A 203 10.23 -9.51 4.24
CA TYR A 203 10.94 -9.43 5.50
C TYR A 203 11.01 -7.99 5.98
N ASN A 204 10.97 -7.78 7.30
CA ASN A 204 11.29 -6.47 7.86
C ASN A 204 12.80 -6.17 7.72
N ALA A 205 13.22 -4.94 7.98
CA ALA A 205 14.61 -4.54 7.74
C ALA A 205 15.65 -5.38 8.51
N ILE A 206 15.32 -5.85 9.71
CA ILE A 206 16.23 -6.63 10.56
C ILE A 206 16.29 -8.07 10.06
N GLU A 207 15.13 -8.68 9.82
CA GLU A 207 15.05 -10.04 9.27
C GLU A 207 15.73 -10.13 7.91
N ALA A 208 15.55 -9.11 7.05
CA ALA A 208 16.18 -9.06 5.74
C ALA A 208 17.72 -9.01 5.82
N LEU A 209 18.28 -8.42 6.89
CA LEU A 209 19.72 -8.43 7.13
C LEU A 209 20.18 -9.81 7.59
N ASP A 210 19.44 -10.43 8.51
CA ASP A 210 19.74 -11.76 9.03
C ASP A 210 19.68 -12.84 7.93
N GLU A 211 18.73 -12.73 7.00
CA GLU A 211 18.59 -13.59 5.81
C GLU A 211 19.55 -13.22 4.66
N GLY A 212 20.36 -12.17 4.82
CA GLY A 212 21.32 -11.74 3.79
C GLY A 212 20.71 -11.11 2.54
N LEU A 213 19.44 -10.70 2.59
CA LEU A 213 18.74 -10.00 1.49
C LEU A 213 19.20 -8.54 1.36
N ILE A 214 19.72 -7.96 2.44
CA ILE A 214 20.35 -6.64 2.47
C ILE A 214 21.73 -6.68 3.12
N LEU A 215 22.54 -5.69 2.77
CA LEU A 215 23.88 -5.46 3.30
C LEU A 215 23.82 -4.54 4.52
N ASP A 216 24.80 -4.66 5.42
CA ASP A 216 24.87 -3.91 6.68
C ASP A 216 24.69 -2.38 6.50
N TYR A 217 25.36 -1.79 5.49
CA TYR A 217 25.25 -0.36 5.21
C TYR A 217 23.87 0.08 4.69
N GLN A 218 23.04 -0.85 4.22
CA GLN A 218 21.70 -0.59 3.70
C GLN A 218 20.64 -0.59 4.81
N LEU A 219 20.89 -1.27 5.94
CA LEU A 219 19.95 -1.45 7.05
C LEU A 219 19.28 -0.15 7.49
N ASP A 220 20.08 0.88 7.79
CA ASP A 220 19.57 2.15 8.29
C ASP A 220 18.64 2.85 7.29
N THR A 221 18.93 2.69 5.99
CA THR A 221 18.15 3.31 4.93
C THR A 221 16.81 2.59 4.78
N VAL A 222 16.86 1.26 4.71
CA VAL A 222 15.69 0.37 4.62
C VAL A 222 14.78 0.55 5.83
N ARG A 223 15.33 0.52 7.04
CA ARG A 223 14.57 0.71 8.28
C ARG A 223 13.86 2.07 8.36
N ARG A 224 14.47 3.13 7.80
CA ARG A 224 13.82 4.44 7.71
C ARG A 224 12.66 4.43 6.70
N ALA A 225 12.81 3.74 5.58
CA ALA A 225 11.77 3.61 4.56
C ALA A 225 10.60 2.73 5.02
N GLU A 226 10.86 1.67 5.80
CA GLU A 226 9.82 0.81 6.39
C GLU A 226 8.80 1.57 7.25
N ARG A 227 9.20 2.71 7.83
CA ARG A 227 8.30 3.61 8.57
C ARG A 227 7.23 4.25 7.68
N ALA A 228 7.40 4.26 6.36
CA ALA A 228 6.34 4.69 5.44
C ALA A 228 5.11 3.76 5.49
N CYS A 229 5.32 2.48 5.80
CA CYS A 229 4.25 1.50 5.97
C CYS A 229 3.77 1.40 7.42
N ARG A 230 4.72 1.28 8.34
CA ARG A 230 4.43 1.11 9.77
C ARG A 230 4.03 2.42 10.43
N GLY A 231 4.26 3.56 9.82
CA GLY A 231 4.03 4.88 10.38
C GLY A 231 5.20 5.40 11.21
N PHE A 232 5.30 6.72 11.26
CA PHE A 232 6.33 7.44 11.99
C PHE A 232 5.84 7.68 13.42
N VAL A 233 6.35 6.88 14.35
CA VAL A 233 6.04 7.05 15.78
C VAL A 233 6.71 8.32 16.28
N THR A 234 5.90 9.25 16.79
CA THR A 234 6.30 10.50 17.43
C THR A 234 5.55 10.65 18.75
N VAL A 235 5.88 11.68 19.52
CA VAL A 235 5.13 12.07 20.71
C VAL A 235 4.53 13.44 20.46
N ASP A 236 3.25 13.62 20.78
CA ASP A 236 2.58 14.92 20.67
C ASP A 236 3.00 15.88 21.81
N GLU A 237 2.50 17.11 21.76
CA GLU A 237 2.79 18.14 22.78
C GLU A 237 2.27 17.79 24.19
N ASN A 238 1.33 16.85 24.29
CA ASN A 238 0.75 16.38 25.55
C ASN A 238 1.41 15.09 26.06
N GLY A 239 2.44 14.58 25.37
CA GLY A 239 3.14 13.36 25.76
C GLY A 239 2.51 12.06 25.23
N ASN A 240 1.49 12.13 24.38
CA ASN A 240 0.87 10.94 23.81
C ASN A 240 1.62 10.44 22.57
N GLY A 241 1.77 9.13 22.45
CA GLY A 241 2.32 8.51 21.24
C GLY A 241 1.41 8.73 20.04
N GLN A 242 1.95 9.24 18.94
CA GLN A 242 1.26 9.45 17.68
C GLN A 242 1.95 8.63 16.58
N ARG A 243 1.15 7.95 15.75
CA ARG A 243 1.62 7.27 14.53
C ARG A 243 1.24 8.10 13.32
N LEU A 244 2.23 8.72 12.69
CA LEU A 244 2.03 9.57 11.51
C LEU A 244 2.11 8.77 10.22
N SER A 245 1.29 9.13 9.23
CA SER A 245 1.48 8.74 7.84
C SER A 245 2.77 9.31 7.26
N LEU A 246 3.26 8.71 6.18
CA LEU A 246 4.40 9.23 5.42
C LEU A 246 4.20 10.70 5.04
N PHE A 247 3.01 11.03 4.53
CA PHE A 247 2.67 12.38 4.12
C PHE A 247 2.61 13.37 5.30
N ALA A 248 2.06 12.98 6.45
CA ALA A 248 2.10 13.80 7.65
C ALA A 248 3.54 14.01 8.15
N ALA A 249 4.40 12.99 8.04
CA ALA A 249 5.81 13.08 8.37
C ALA A 249 6.56 14.05 7.43
N MET A 250 6.23 14.07 6.14
CA MET A 250 6.75 15.05 5.17
C MET A 250 6.34 16.48 5.55
N LYS A 251 5.06 16.71 5.86
CA LYS A 251 4.55 18.03 6.28
C LYS A 251 5.24 18.57 7.54
N ARG A 252 5.69 17.68 8.43
CA ARG A 252 6.45 18.03 9.65
C ARG A 252 7.97 18.09 9.44
N GLY A 253 8.46 17.89 8.22
CA GLY A 253 9.90 17.91 7.91
C GLY A 253 10.69 16.72 8.47
N LEU A 254 10.01 15.65 8.89
CA LEU A 254 10.66 14.41 9.36
C LEU A 254 11.20 13.57 8.20
N VAL A 255 10.64 13.78 7.00
CA VAL A 255 11.05 13.16 5.75
C VAL A 255 11.25 14.27 4.72
N VAL A 256 12.41 14.26 4.06
CA VAL A 256 12.69 15.19 2.95
C VAL A 256 11.69 14.97 1.83
N GLU A 257 11.13 16.05 1.27
CA GLU A 257 10.03 16.01 0.30
C GLU A 257 10.33 15.11 -0.90
N SER A 258 11.51 15.24 -1.53
CA SER A 258 11.89 14.42 -2.69
C SER A 258 11.92 12.92 -2.39
N ARG A 259 12.48 12.54 -1.23
CA ARG A 259 12.48 11.14 -0.77
C ARG A 259 11.07 10.67 -0.45
N GLY A 260 10.27 11.48 0.24
CA GLY A 260 8.90 11.14 0.60
C GLY A 260 8.00 10.95 -0.62
N LEU A 261 8.12 11.83 -1.62
CA LEU A 261 7.40 11.73 -2.88
C LEU A 261 7.69 10.42 -3.60
N ARG A 262 8.97 10.03 -3.69
CA ARG A 262 9.40 8.77 -4.28
C ARG A 262 8.76 7.55 -3.61
N LEU A 263 8.62 7.57 -2.28
CA LEU A 263 7.96 6.48 -1.54
C LEU A 263 6.44 6.47 -1.74
N LEU A 264 5.80 7.65 -1.80
CA LEU A 264 4.36 7.77 -2.12
C LEU A 264 4.08 7.22 -3.52
N GLU A 265 4.93 7.56 -4.49
CA GLU A 265 4.81 7.06 -5.85
C GLU A 265 4.90 5.53 -5.91
N ALA A 266 5.85 4.93 -5.18
CA ALA A 266 5.98 3.49 -5.09
C ALA A 266 4.73 2.82 -4.47
N GLN A 267 4.13 3.43 -3.43
CA GLN A 267 2.89 2.94 -2.84
C GLN A 267 1.72 2.99 -3.85
N ILE A 268 1.53 4.13 -4.52
CA ILE A 268 0.46 4.31 -5.51
C ILE A 268 0.59 3.30 -6.65
N ALA A 269 1.79 3.16 -7.23
CA ALA A 269 2.06 2.23 -8.31
C ALA A 269 1.93 0.75 -7.89
N THR A 270 1.97 0.46 -6.59
CA THR A 270 1.74 -0.88 -6.01
C THR A 270 0.33 -1.05 -5.44
N GLY A 271 -0.64 -0.25 -5.86
CA GLY A 271 -2.06 -0.49 -5.59
C GLY A 271 -2.70 0.42 -4.54
N GLY A 272 -2.05 1.52 -4.15
CA GLY A 272 -2.66 2.54 -3.29
C GLY A 272 -1.80 2.93 -2.11
N LEU A 273 -2.19 4.02 -1.43
CA LEU A 273 -1.45 4.58 -0.31
C LEU A 273 -1.63 3.74 0.95
N ILE A 274 -0.60 3.61 1.77
CA ILE A 274 -0.68 2.86 3.02
C ILE A 274 -1.12 3.80 4.15
N ASP A 275 -2.20 3.42 4.84
CA ASP A 275 -2.65 4.08 6.05
C ASP A 275 -2.07 3.33 7.27
N PRO A 276 -1.05 3.87 7.95
CA PRO A 276 -0.43 3.18 9.08
C PRO A 276 -1.31 3.16 10.33
N GLN A 277 -2.40 3.93 10.38
CA GLN A 277 -3.37 3.87 11.49
C GLN A 277 -4.39 2.76 11.25
N ALA A 278 -4.84 2.61 10.00
CA ALA A 278 -5.76 1.54 9.62
C ALA A 278 -5.06 0.19 9.39
N GLY A 279 -3.78 0.20 9.06
CA GLY A 279 -2.97 -1.01 8.84
C GLY A 279 -3.10 -1.63 7.46
N HIS A 280 -3.79 -0.97 6.52
CA HIS A 280 -4.00 -1.46 5.16
C HIS A 280 -3.84 -0.34 4.12
N ARG A 281 -3.84 -0.73 2.84
CA ARG A 281 -3.85 0.22 1.72
C ARG A 281 -5.22 0.83 1.54
N VAL A 282 -5.26 2.06 1.05
CA VAL A 282 -6.47 2.78 0.70
C VAL A 282 -6.39 3.34 -0.73
N PRO A 283 -7.53 3.41 -1.44
CA PRO A 283 -7.60 4.11 -2.72
C PRO A 283 -7.25 5.59 -2.58
N ILE A 284 -6.85 6.24 -3.67
CA ILE A 284 -6.49 7.67 -3.68
C ILE A 284 -7.66 8.54 -3.19
N SER A 285 -8.90 8.20 -3.54
CA SER A 285 -10.10 8.90 -3.09
C SER A 285 -10.24 8.93 -1.57
N ALA A 286 -10.09 7.77 -0.93
CA ALA A 286 -10.09 7.65 0.53
C ALA A 286 -8.85 8.32 1.16
N ALA A 287 -7.69 8.26 0.50
CA ALA A 287 -6.48 8.91 0.97
C ALA A 287 -6.62 10.44 1.08
N TYR A 288 -7.34 11.09 0.16
CA TYR A 288 -7.65 12.52 0.27
C TYR A 288 -8.50 12.83 1.51
N GLN A 289 -9.55 12.04 1.73
CA GLN A 289 -10.48 12.24 2.86
C GLN A 289 -9.78 12.04 4.20
N ARG A 290 -8.86 11.07 4.27
CA ARG A 290 -8.04 10.78 5.46
C ARG A 290 -6.83 11.70 5.61
N GLY A 291 -6.61 12.64 4.68
CA GLY A 291 -5.46 13.54 4.70
C GLY A 291 -4.11 12.82 4.57
N LEU A 292 -4.08 11.65 3.93
CA LEU A 292 -2.88 10.89 3.58
C LEU A 292 -2.23 11.40 2.28
N PHE A 293 -2.95 12.23 1.52
CA PHE A 293 -2.53 12.81 0.26
C PHE A 293 -3.26 14.14 0.02
N ASP A 294 -2.73 15.02 -0.83
CA ASP A 294 -3.41 16.26 -1.24
C ASP A 294 -3.23 16.60 -2.72
N GLN A 295 -4.05 17.52 -3.22
CA GLN A 295 -4.11 17.87 -4.65
C GLN A 295 -2.78 18.40 -5.16
N ARG A 296 -1.99 19.05 -4.30
CA ARG A 296 -0.64 19.51 -4.65
C ARG A 296 0.24 18.31 -4.97
N MET A 297 0.26 17.30 -4.10
CA MET A 297 1.07 16.10 -4.36
C MET A 297 0.60 15.33 -5.59
N ASN A 298 -0.71 15.31 -5.85
CA ASN A 298 -1.24 14.70 -7.07
C ASN A 298 -0.76 15.39 -8.34
N GLY A 299 -0.83 16.73 -8.37
CA GLY A 299 -0.33 17.50 -9.52
C GLY A 299 1.16 17.29 -9.76
N ILE A 300 1.95 17.16 -8.69
CA ILE A 300 3.38 16.85 -8.75
C ILE A 300 3.62 15.45 -9.36
N LEU A 301 2.87 14.43 -8.93
CA LEU A 301 3.02 13.07 -9.47
C LEU A 301 2.49 12.90 -10.90
N GLU A 302 1.51 13.71 -11.30
CA GLU A 302 0.95 13.70 -12.66
C GLU A 302 1.81 14.45 -13.67
N ASP A 303 2.65 15.40 -13.24
CA ASP A 303 3.48 16.19 -14.14
C ASP A 303 4.75 15.42 -14.59
N PRO A 304 4.83 15.01 -15.86
CA PRO A 304 5.98 14.25 -16.38
C PRO A 304 7.26 15.11 -16.54
N SER A 305 7.15 16.44 -16.39
CA SER A 305 8.26 17.39 -16.50
C SER A 305 8.85 17.82 -15.15
N ASP A 306 8.17 17.49 -14.05
CA ASP A 306 8.63 17.79 -12.70
C ASP A 306 9.80 16.85 -12.30
N ASP A 307 10.66 17.30 -11.39
CA ASP A 307 11.88 16.57 -10.93
C ASP A 307 11.54 15.33 -10.07
N THR A 308 10.34 14.77 -10.26
CA THR A 308 9.68 13.74 -9.44
C THR A 308 10.08 12.33 -9.85
N LYS A 309 10.77 12.19 -10.99
CA LYS A 309 11.37 10.96 -11.51
C LYS A 309 12.53 10.50 -10.62
N GLY A 310 12.17 9.97 -9.45
CA GLY A 310 13.10 9.63 -8.38
C GLY A 310 13.77 8.27 -8.53
N PHE A 311 13.44 7.51 -9.58
CA PHE A 311 14.03 6.20 -9.88
C PHE A 311 14.83 6.27 -11.17
N PHE A 312 15.79 5.37 -11.32
CA PHE A 312 16.73 5.41 -12.43
C PHE A 312 16.76 4.08 -13.16
N ASP A 313 16.59 4.11 -14.50
CA ASP A 313 16.71 2.93 -15.36
C ASP A 313 18.17 2.71 -15.78
N PRO A 314 18.81 1.62 -15.34
CA PRO A 314 20.18 1.30 -15.70
C PRO A 314 20.44 1.04 -17.19
N ASN A 315 19.40 0.68 -17.96
CA ASN A 315 19.53 0.32 -19.37
C ASN A 315 19.56 1.56 -20.27
N THR A 316 18.68 2.53 -19.99
CA THR A 316 18.54 3.75 -20.80
C THR A 316 19.28 4.96 -20.24
N ASP A 317 19.74 4.89 -18.98
CA ASP A 317 20.38 6.02 -18.26
C ASP A 317 19.43 7.20 -18.04
N GLU A 318 18.13 6.89 -17.87
CA GLU A 318 17.05 7.86 -17.69
C GLU A 318 16.53 7.82 -16.25
N ASN A 319 16.15 9.00 -15.74
CA ASN A 319 15.31 9.07 -14.55
C ASN A 319 13.85 8.83 -14.96
N LEU A 320 13.17 7.95 -14.23
CA LEU A 320 11.80 7.52 -14.44
C LEU A 320 10.97 7.64 -13.16
N SER A 321 9.67 7.72 -13.38
CA SER A 321 8.66 7.38 -12.39
C SER A 321 8.81 5.90 -11.96
N TYR A 322 8.37 5.54 -10.75
CA TYR A 322 8.31 4.14 -10.32
C TYR A 322 7.38 3.31 -11.21
N LEU A 323 6.24 3.87 -11.62
CA LEU A 323 5.28 3.21 -12.50
C LEU A 323 5.89 2.99 -13.89
N GLU A 324 6.59 4.00 -14.42
CA GLU A 324 7.34 3.88 -15.66
C GLU A 324 8.40 2.76 -15.56
N LEU A 325 9.16 2.69 -14.45
CA LEU A 325 10.16 1.66 -14.24
C LEU A 325 9.54 0.26 -14.12
N LEU A 326 8.45 0.12 -13.35
CA LEU A 326 7.69 -1.12 -13.22
C LEU A 326 7.18 -1.64 -14.57
N SER A 327 6.78 -0.75 -15.48
CA SER A 327 6.31 -1.13 -16.82
C SER A 327 7.41 -1.74 -17.70
N ARG A 328 8.68 -1.52 -17.35
CA ARG A 328 9.86 -2.08 -18.03
C ARG A 328 10.35 -3.38 -17.38
N CYS A 329 9.75 -3.80 -16.27
CA CYS A 329 10.11 -5.04 -15.59
C CYS A 329 9.58 -6.28 -16.32
N VAL A 330 10.29 -7.38 -16.19
CA VAL A 330 9.80 -8.71 -16.56
C VAL A 330 8.91 -9.23 -15.42
N HIS A 331 7.77 -9.81 -15.79
CA HIS A 331 6.82 -10.41 -14.87
C HIS A 331 7.01 -11.93 -14.86
N ASP A 332 7.11 -12.50 -13.66
CA ASP A 332 7.05 -13.94 -13.47
C ASP A 332 5.60 -14.37 -13.18
N PRO A 333 4.96 -15.13 -14.09
CA PRO A 333 3.57 -15.53 -13.93
C PRO A 333 3.34 -16.54 -12.80
N GLU A 334 4.39 -17.25 -12.34
CA GLU A 334 4.24 -18.22 -11.25
C GLU A 334 4.20 -17.55 -9.88
N THR A 335 5.04 -16.52 -9.68
CA THR A 335 5.19 -15.84 -8.40
C THR A 335 4.51 -14.47 -8.32
N ASP A 336 3.99 -13.96 -9.44
CA ASP A 336 3.51 -12.57 -9.62
C ASP A 336 4.57 -11.49 -9.34
N LEU A 337 5.85 -11.89 -9.24
CA LEU A 337 6.95 -10.97 -8.98
C LEU A 337 7.40 -10.23 -10.25
N LYS A 338 7.91 -9.01 -10.04
CA LYS A 338 8.43 -8.16 -11.12
C LYS A 338 9.93 -7.95 -10.94
N PHE A 339 10.68 -8.13 -12.01
CA PHE A 339 12.14 -8.03 -12.01
C PHE A 339 12.62 -6.96 -12.98
N LEU A 340 13.51 -6.08 -12.51
CA LEU A 340 14.20 -5.15 -13.39
C LEU A 340 15.18 -5.94 -14.27
N ILE A 341 14.90 -5.99 -15.58
CA ILE A 341 15.79 -6.65 -16.53
C ILE A 341 17.02 -5.79 -16.79
N LEU A 342 18.22 -6.38 -16.73
CA LEU A 342 19.46 -5.72 -17.11
C LEU A 342 20.10 -6.43 -18.29
N MET A 343 20.28 -5.68 -19.39
CA MET A 343 20.89 -6.20 -20.62
C MET A 343 22.39 -5.87 -20.68
N GLU A 344 23.17 -6.74 -21.33
CA GLU A 344 24.64 -6.65 -21.44
C GLU A 344 25.12 -5.29 -22.00
N ASN A 345 24.34 -4.66 -22.88
CA ASN A 345 24.67 -3.37 -23.48
C ASN A 345 24.62 -2.20 -22.48
N GLY A 346 23.74 -2.22 -21.48
CA GLY A 346 23.63 -1.14 -20.48
C GLY A 346 24.86 -1.08 -19.57
N ALA A 347 25.30 -2.22 -19.04
CA ALA A 347 26.47 -2.33 -18.18
C ALA A 347 27.80 -2.09 -18.94
N ALA A 348 27.93 -2.61 -20.17
CA ALA A 348 29.12 -2.42 -21.00
C ALA A 348 29.26 -0.99 -21.54
N MET A 349 28.16 -0.35 -21.96
CA MET A 349 28.15 1.05 -22.41
C MET A 349 28.53 2.00 -21.26
N ARG A 350 28.13 1.68 -20.01
CA ARG A 350 28.52 2.41 -18.80
C ARG A 350 30.00 2.33 -18.48
N ARG A 351 30.61 1.13 -18.53
CA ARG A 351 32.05 0.96 -18.34
C ARG A 351 32.86 1.77 -19.36
N LYS A 352 32.44 1.76 -20.63
CA LYS A 352 33.04 2.60 -21.69
C LYS A 352 32.85 4.11 -21.47
N ARG A 353 31.66 4.56 -21.05
CA ARG A 353 31.39 5.99 -20.82
C ARG A 353 32.12 6.56 -19.60
N ARG A 354 32.26 5.79 -18.50
CA ARG A 354 33.07 6.18 -17.34
C ARG A 354 34.55 6.26 -17.66
N ALA A 355 35.07 5.32 -18.46
CA ALA A 355 36.45 5.35 -18.94
C ALA A 355 36.75 6.56 -19.86
N ASN A 356 35.72 7.18 -20.45
CA ASN A 356 35.84 8.38 -21.28
C ASN A 356 35.57 9.69 -20.51
N ARG A 357 35.12 9.64 -19.25
CA ARG A 357 34.87 10.83 -18.40
C ARG A 357 35.99 11.11 -17.38
N ASN A 358 36.86 10.13 -17.13
CA ASN A 358 38.14 10.30 -16.43
C ASN A 358 39.26 10.43 -17.47
#